data_AF-A0A9D6E8W3-F1
#
_entry.id   AF-A0A9D6E8W3-F1
#
_cell.length_a   1.000
_cell.length_b   1.000
_cell.length_c   1.000
_cell.angle_alpha   90.00
_cell.angle_beta   90.00
_cell.angle_gamma   90.00
#
_symmetry.space_group_name_H-M   'P 1'
#
loop_
_entity.id
_entity.type
_entity.pdbx_description
1 polymer ?
#
loop_
_entity_poly.entity_id
_entity_poly.type
_entity_poly.pdbx_seq_one_letter_code
_entity_poly.pdbx_strand_id
1 'polypeptide(L)' 'MSKIFLIDGNSFCYRAFYAIRQLSNSRGEPTNAIYGFVTMLRKMIKDEKPEG' A
#
# COMPACT_ATOMS: atom_id res chain seq x y z
N MET A 1 -13.95 -10.69 19.37
CA MET A 1 -12.58 -11.21 19.20
C MET A 1 -11.79 -10.16 18.45
N SER A 2 -10.62 -9.77 18.97
CA SER A 2 -9.71 -8.87 18.25
C SER A 2 -9.13 -9.61 17.02
N LYS A 3 -9.12 -8.95 15.86
CA LYS A 3 -8.53 -9.47 14.62
C LYS A 3 -7.13 -8.88 14.46
N ILE A 4 -6.15 -9.73 14.20
CA ILE A 4 -4.77 -9.30 13.88
C ILE A 4 -4.54 -9.48 12.38
N PHE A 5 -4.01 -8.43 11.75
CA PHE A 5 -3.64 -8.44 10.34
C PHE A 5 -2.12 -8.46 10.20
N LEU A 6 -1.60 -9.47 9.49
CA LEU A 6 -0.19 -9.60 9.15
C LEU A 6 0.01 -9.26 7.68
N ILE A 7 0.97 -8.37 7.38
CA ILE A 7 1.19 -7.85 6.03
C ILE A 7 2.61 -8.16 5.59
N ASP A 8 2.74 -8.82 4.44
CA ASP A 8 4.02 -8.93 3.73
C ASP A 8 4.29 -7.64 2.96
N GLY A 9 5.09 -6.76 3.56
CA GLY A 9 5.44 -5.47 2.97
C GLY A 9 6.16 -5.59 1.63
N ASN A 10 7.06 -6.57 1.47
CA ASN A 10 7.85 -6.70 0.25
C ASN A 10 6.96 -7.11 -0.93
N SER A 11 6.14 -8.14 -0.75
CA SER A 11 5.22 -8.62 -1.78
C SER A 11 4.20 -7.54 -2.18
N PHE A 12 3.66 -6.79 -1.22
CA PHE A 12 2.72 -5.71 -1.53
C PHE A 12 3.39 -4.52 -2.25
N CYS A 13 4.59 -4.10 -1.83
CA CYS A 13 5.35 -3.06 -2.53
C CYS A 13 5.67 -3.46 -3.97
N TYR A 14 6.08 -4.71 -4.19
CA TYR A 14 6.34 -5.25 -5.52
C TYR A 14 5.08 -5.19 -6.39
N ARG A 15 3.94 -5.70 -5.89
CA ARG A 15 2.67 -5.62 -6.63
C ARG A 15 2.25 -4.18 -6.94
N ALA A 16 2.39 -3.26 -5.98
CA ALA A 16 2.08 -1.84 -6.17
C ALA A 16 2.94 -1.20 -7.27
N PHE A 17 4.24 -1.52 -7.29
CA PHE A 17 5.18 -1.02 -8.27
C PHE A 17 4.78 -1.41 -9.71
N TYR A 18 4.43 -2.66 -9.94
CA TYR A 18 4.07 -3.13 -11.29
C TYR A 18 2.63 -2.81 -11.70
N ALA A 19 1.72 -2.59 -10.74
CA ALA A 19 0.32 -2.24 -11.02
C ALA A 19 0.14 -0.78 -11.43
N ILE A 20 0.91 0.15 -10.86
CA ILE A 20 0.76 1.59 -11.10
C ILE A 20 1.91 2.07 -12.00
N ARG A 21 1.57 2.44 -13.24
CA ARG A 21 2.53 2.95 -14.23
C ARG A 21 2.56 4.49 -14.20
N GLN A 22 3.73 5.07 -14.49
CA GLN A 22 3.92 6.51 -14.68
C GLN A 22 3.52 7.41 -13.50
N LEU A 23 3.81 6.98 -12.27
CA LEU A 23 3.67 7.85 -11.09
C LEU A 23 5.03 8.22 -10.52
N SER A 24 5.36 9.50 -10.63
CA SER A 24 6.58 10.10 -10.10
C SER A 24 6.28 11.40 -9.35
N ASN A 25 7.17 11.81 -8.45
CA ASN A 25 7.09 13.12 -7.80
C ASN A 25 7.54 14.25 -8.75
N SER A 26 7.54 15.49 -8.26
CA SER A 26 7.94 16.68 -9.02
C SER A 26 9.41 16.68 -9.48
N ARG A 27 10.26 15.83 -8.91
CA ARG A 27 11.65 15.61 -9.35
C ARG A 27 11.80 14.46 -10.35
N GLY A 28 10.71 13.80 -10.72
CA GLY A 28 10.72 12.63 -11.61
C GLY A 28 11.03 11.31 -10.92
N GLU A 29 11.22 11.27 -9.61
CA GLU A 29 11.51 10.03 -8.87
C GLU A 29 10.24 9.16 -8.79
N PRO A 30 10.30 7.87 -9.13
CA PRO A 30 9.15 6.96 -9.04
C PRO A 30 8.61 6.87 -7.61
N THR A 31 7.29 7.00 -7.47
CA THR A 31 6.60 6.91 -6.17
C THR A 31 5.42 5.93 -6.18
N ASN A 32 5.18 5.28 -7.33
CA ASN A 32 4.13 4.29 -7.58
C ASN A 32 4.04 3.18 -6.51
N ALA A 33 5.17 2.57 -6.13
CA ALA A 33 5.18 1.49 -5.14
C ALA A 33 4.64 1.95 -3.78
N ILE A 34 5.15 3.08 -3.28
CA ILE A 34 4.77 3.64 -1.98
C ILE A 34 3.32 4.09 -2.00
N TYR A 35 2.91 4.80 -3.06
CA TYR A 35 1.55 5.27 -3.23
C TYR A 35 0.53 4.11 -3.25
N GLY A 36 0.80 3.07 -4.04
CA GLY A 36 -0.07 1.89 -4.12
C GLY A 36 -0.10 1.12 -2.80
N PHE A 37 1.04 0.93 -2.16
CA PHE A 37 1.13 0.26 -0.85
C PHE A 37 0.28 0.96 0.21
N VAL A 38 0.47 2.27 0.40
CA VAL A 38 -0.27 3.06 1.38
C VAL A 38 -1.77 3.10 1.06
N THR A 39 -2.13 3.16 -0.22
CA THR A 39 -3.55 3.12 -0.65
C THR A 39 -4.21 1.80 -0.26
N MET A 40 -3.53 0.67 -0.47
CA MET A 40 -4.03 -0.66 -0.06
C MET A 40 -4.17 -0.76 1.47
N LEU A 41 -3.19 -0.25 2.23
CA LEU A 41 -3.25 -0.22 3.69
C LEU A 41 -4.43 0.61 4.19
N ARG A 42 -4.61 1.82 3.66
CA ARG A 42 -5.73 2.70 4.03
C ARG A 42 -7.08 2.06 3.72
N LYS A 43 -7.20 1.37 2.59
CA LYS A 43 -8.40 0.61 2.24
C LYS A 43 -8.67 -0.49 3.26
N MET A 44 -7.66 -1.30 3.61
CA MET A 44 -7.78 -2.35 4.63
C MET A 44 -8.24 -1.78 5.96
N ILE A 45 -7.60 -0.71 6.46
CA ILE A 45 -7.95 -0.09 7.74
C ILE A 45 -9.40 0.41 7.72
N LYS A 46 -9.82 1.03 6.61
CA LYS A 46 -11.20 1.53 6.44
C LYS A 46 -12.23 0.39 6.42
N ASP A 47 -11.93 -0.67 5.70
CA ASP A 47 -12.88 -1.77 5.43
C ASP A 47 -12.97 -2.71 6.64
N GLU A 48 -11.84 -3.04 7.27
CA GLU A 48 -11.76 -4.00 8.37
C GLU A 48 -11.86 -3.37 9.76
N LYS A 49 -11.60 -2.06 9.88
CA LYS A 49 -11.61 -1.30 11.15
C LYS A 49 -10.90 -2.05 12.29
N PRO A 50 -9.61 -2.40 12.11
CA PRO A 50 -8.87 -3.09 13.17
C PRO A 50 -8.86 -2.24 14.43
N GLU A 51 -9.16 -2.87 15.56
CA GLU A 51 -8.99 -2.28 16.88
C GLU A 51 -7.48 -2.20 17.18
N GLY A 52 -7.00 -1.02 17.56
CA GLY A 52 -5.59 -0.74 17.84
C GLY A 52 -5.36 -0.41 19.30
#